data_AF-A0A834WSX9-F1
#
_entry.id   AF-A0A834WSX9-F1
#
_cell.length_a   1.000
_cell.length_b   1.000
_cell.length_c   1.000
_cell.angle_alpha   90.00
_cell.angle_beta   90.00
_cell.angle_gamma   90.00
#
_symmetry.space_group_name_H-M   'P 1'
#
loop_
_entity.id
_entity.type
_entity.pdbx_description
1 polymer ?
#
loop_
_entity_poly.entity_id
_entity_poly.type
_entity_poly.pdbx_seq_one_letter_code
_entity_poly.pdbx_strand_id
1 'polypeptide(L)'
;MNVSTYYIKLKSLWNELDTHRAIPTCNQMKAHSEQREEDRVMQFLMGLNDTYSVVRSNILMMSPLPKVRQAYSLVIQEKTTSQPTSATYPCIVNDDSKSTYW
;
A
#
# COMPACT_ATOMS: atom_id res chain seq x y z
N MET A 1 -1.72 18.79 -1.52
CA MET A 1 -0.75 18.29 -0.50
C MET A 1 -0.19 16.96 -0.98
N ASN A 2 1.11 16.71 -0.88
CA ASN A 2 1.70 15.41 -1.27
C ASN A 2 1.34 14.33 -0.22
N VAL A 3 1.25 13.07 -0.65
CA VAL A 3 0.86 11.92 0.19
C VAL A 3 1.78 11.79 1.41
N SER A 4 3.08 12.04 1.25
CA SER A 4 4.04 12.01 2.36
C SER A 4 3.76 13.06 3.43
N THR A 5 3.45 14.30 3.02
CA THR A 5 3.09 15.37 3.97
C THR A 5 1.78 15.06 4.69
N TYR A 6 0.80 14.52 3.96
CA TYR A 6 -0.47 14.09 4.53
C TYR A 6 -0.27 12.97 5.57
N TYR A 7 0.50 11.93 5.22
CA TYR A 7 0.82 10.82 6.10
C TYR A 7 1.54 11.25 7.39
N ILE A 8 2.51 12.18 7.29
CA ILE A 8 3.23 12.71 8.46
C ILE A 8 2.27 13.46 9.40
N LYS A 9 1.41 14.32 8.87
CA LYS A 9 0.41 15.04 9.68
C LYS A 9 -0.53 14.08 10.38
N LEU A 10 -1.04 13.09 9.65
CA LEU A 10 -1.96 12.09 10.20
C LEU A 10 -1.29 11.25 11.29
N LYS A 11 -0.03 10.86 11.10
CA LYS A 11 0.77 10.17 12.12
C LYS A 11 0.97 11.01 13.38
N SER A 12 1.19 12.31 13.25
CA SER A 12 1.30 13.22 14.40
C SER A 12 0.00 13.24 15.21
N LEU A 13 -1.15 13.32 14.54
CA LEU A 13 -2.46 13.29 15.19
C LEU A 13 -2.72 11.96 15.92
N TRP A 14 -2.35 10.83 15.33
CA TRP A 14 -2.47 9.54 16.01
C TRP A 14 -1.55 9.40 17.20
N ASN A 15 -0.34 9.94 17.13
CA ASN A 15 0.58 9.95 18.26
C ASN A 15 0.00 10.77 19.43
N GLU A 16 -0.54 11.95 19.14
CA GLU A 16 -1.23 12.78 20.13
C GLU A 16 -2.47 12.08 20.69
N LEU A 17 -3.30 11.48 19.83
CA LEU A 17 -4.47 10.72 20.29
C LEU A 17 -4.09 9.54 21.20
N ASP A 18 -2.97 8.89 20.92
CA ASP A 18 -2.46 7.80 21.76
C ASP A 18 -1.99 8.28 23.14
N THR A 19 -1.54 9.52 23.30
CA THR A 19 -1.20 10.06 24.64
C THR A 19 -2.43 10.31 25.50
N HIS A 20 -3.59 10.54 24.87
CA HIS A 20 -4.87 10.77 25.56
C HIS A 20 -5.67 9.49 25.82
N ARG A 21 -5.26 8.35 25.27
CA ARG A 21 -5.97 7.07 25.42
C ARG A 21 -5.63 6.40 26.75
N ALA A 22 -6.65 5.92 27.44
CA ALA A 22 -6.48 5.08 28.62
C ALA A 22 -5.75 3.77 28.27
N ILE A 23 -4.89 3.30 29.17
CA ILE A 23 -4.21 2.02 29.02
C ILE A 23 -5.28 0.92 29.15
N PRO A 24 -5.49 0.09 28.12
CA PRO A 24 -6.47 -0.99 28.20
C PRO A 24 -6.03 -2.03 29.24
N THR A 25 -7.00 -2.76 29.81
CA THR A 25 -6.72 -3.90 30.68
C THR A 25 -5.80 -4.89 29.95
N CYS A 26 -4.82 -5.46 30.65
CA CYS A 26 -3.75 -6.30 30.08
C CYS A 26 -4.24 -7.32 29.04
N ASN A 27 -5.38 -7.96 29.31
CA ASN A 27 -5.96 -9.02 28.48
C ASN A 27 -6.53 -8.53 27.13
N GLN A 28 -6.73 -7.23 26.96
CA GLN A 28 -7.33 -6.63 25.76
C GLN A 28 -6.34 -5.78 24.95
N MET A 29 -5.09 -5.65 25.41
CA MET A 29 -4.11 -4.75 24.79
C MET A 29 -3.86 -5.07 23.31
N LYS A 30 -3.81 -6.36 22.95
CA LYS A 30 -3.64 -6.81 21.57
C LYS A 30 -4.82 -6.44 20.68
N ALA A 31 -6.05 -6.80 21.09
CA ALA A 31 -7.26 -6.50 20.33
C ALA A 31 -7.45 -4.99 20.13
N HIS A 32 -7.19 -4.19 21.16
CA HIS A 32 -7.21 -2.72 21.03
C HIS A 32 -6.13 -2.20 20.08
N SER A 33 -4.95 -2.81 20.05
CA SER A 33 -3.89 -2.40 19.12
C SER A 33 -4.22 -2.74 17.67
N GLU A 34 -4.85 -3.89 17.43
CA GLU A 34 -5.28 -4.33 16.10
C GLU A 34 -6.40 -3.43 15.57
N GLN A 35 -7.43 -3.19 16.38
CA GLN A 35 -8.51 -2.26 16.03
C GLN A 35 -7.98 -0.85 15.71
N ARG A 36 -7.03 -0.34 16.51
CA ARG A 36 -6.41 0.96 16.24
C ARG A 36 -5.68 0.99 14.90
N GLU A 37 -4.97 -0.07 14.54
CA GLU A 37 -4.28 -0.14 13.26
C GLU A 37 -5.27 -0.21 12.09
N GLU A 38 -6.38 -0.94 12.22
CA GLU A 38 -7.46 -0.96 11.22
C GLU A 38 -8.09 0.42 11.03
N ASP A 39 -8.45 1.09 12.13
CA ASP A 39 -9.01 2.45 12.10
C ASP A 39 -8.06 3.44 11.42
N ARG A 40 -6.75 3.33 11.68
CA ARG A 40 -5.72 4.17 11.07
C ARG A 40 -5.62 3.97 9.57
N VAL A 41 -5.68 2.73 9.11
CA VAL A 41 -5.65 2.41 7.68
C VAL A 41 -6.88 3.00 7.00
N MET A 42 -8.07 2.80 7.58
CA MET A 42 -9.31 3.36 7.04
C MET A 42 -9.26 4.90 6.98
N GLN A 43 -8.83 5.56 8.06
CA GLN A 43 -8.67 7.02 8.09
C GLN A 43 -7.69 7.53 7.03
N PHE A 44 -6.57 6.84 6.85
CA PHE A 44 -5.61 7.17 5.80
C PHE A 44 -6.24 7.05 4.41
N LEU A 45 -6.89 5.93 4.11
CA LEU A 45 -7.51 5.66 2.82
C LEU A 45 -8.66 6.62 2.48
N MET A 46 -9.44 7.04 3.48
CA MET A 46 -10.53 8.00 3.30
C MET A 46 -10.04 9.42 2.96
N GLY A 47 -8.90 9.84 3.50
CA GLY A 47 -8.34 11.17 3.19
C GLY A 47 -7.40 11.20 1.98
N LEU A 48 -7.23 10.09 1.26
CA LEU A 48 -6.53 10.06 -0.01
C LEU A 48 -7.40 10.69 -1.13
N ASN A 49 -6.72 11.34 -2.07
CA ASN A 49 -7.35 11.92 -3.25
C ASN A 49 -7.87 10.84 -4.24
N ASP A 50 -8.86 11.17 -5.06
CA ASP A 50 -9.50 10.21 -6.00
C ASP A 50 -8.54 9.60 -7.03
N THR A 51 -7.40 10.26 -7.27
CA THR A 51 -6.29 9.74 -8.10
C THR A 51 -5.71 8.42 -7.57
N TYR A 52 -5.95 8.05 -6.32
CA TYR A 52 -5.49 6.77 -5.72
C TYR A 52 -6.64 5.77 -5.52
N SER A 53 -7.79 5.98 -6.19
CA SER A 53 -8.96 5.11 -6.08
C SER A 53 -8.68 3.64 -6.41
N VAL A 54 -7.77 3.38 -7.37
CA VAL A 54 -7.32 2.04 -7.74
C VAL A 54 -6.52 1.39 -6.60
N VAL A 55 -5.42 2.00 -6.14
CA VAL A 55 -4.69 1.53 -4.95
C VAL A 55 -5.63 1.29 -3.77
N ARG A 56 -6.56 2.23 -3.52
CA ARG A 56 -7.49 2.18 -2.39
C ARG A 56 -8.36 0.93 -2.47
N SER A 57 -8.92 0.66 -3.65
CA SER A 57 -9.74 -0.53 -3.89
C SER A 57 -8.90 -1.81 -3.72
N ASN A 58 -7.68 -1.84 -4.26
CA ASN A 58 -6.76 -2.96 -4.11
C ASN A 58 -6.44 -3.26 -2.65
N ILE A 59 -6.15 -2.23 -1.85
CA ILE A 59 -5.87 -2.36 -0.41
C ILE A 59 -7.11 -2.89 0.34
N LEU A 60 -8.30 -2.40 0.01
CA LEU A 60 -9.56 -2.85 0.64
C LEU A 60 -9.91 -4.31 0.31
N MET A 61 -9.43 -4.83 -0.82
CA MET A 61 -9.61 -6.23 -1.20
C MET A 61 -8.62 -7.19 -0.53
N MET A 62 -7.59 -6.68 0.17
CA MET A 62 -6.62 -7.53 0.88
C MET A 62 -7.21 -8.05 2.20
N SER A 63 -7.06 -9.35 2.47
CA SER A 63 -7.46 -9.99 3.72
C SER A 63 -6.27 -10.76 4.33
N PRO A 64 -5.83 -10.44 5.57
CA PRO A 64 -6.32 -9.36 6.43
C PRO A 64 -5.88 -7.97 5.93
N LEU A 65 -6.59 -6.92 6.39
CA LEU A 65 -6.30 -5.53 6.00
C LEU A 65 -4.84 -5.17 6.34
N PRO A 66 -4.05 -4.61 5.40
CA PRO A 66 -2.65 -4.32 5.66
C PRO A 66 -2.51 -3.17 6.66
N LYS A 67 -1.37 -3.11 7.36
CA LYS A 67 -1.06 -2.02 8.29
C LYS A 67 -0.88 -0.69 7.56
N VAL A 68 -1.05 0.43 8.27
CA VAL A 68 -1.00 1.77 7.67
C VAL A 68 0.32 2.06 6.94
N ARG A 69 1.43 1.53 7.44
CA ARG A 69 2.75 1.65 6.80
C ARG A 69 2.81 0.94 5.45
N GLN A 70 2.21 -0.25 5.37
CA GLN A 70 2.15 -1.03 4.14
C GLN A 70 1.20 -0.39 3.14
N ALA A 71 0.03 0.08 3.58
CA ALA A 71 -0.88 0.87 2.75
C ALA A 71 -0.17 2.12 2.17
N TYR A 72 0.60 2.85 2.98
CA TYR A 72 1.41 3.98 2.52
C TYR A 72 2.44 3.55 1.46
N SER A 73 3.18 2.46 1.68
CA SER A 73 4.14 1.94 0.70
C SER A 73 3.49 1.60 -0.64
N LEU A 74 2.31 0.97 -0.63
CA LEU A 74 1.57 0.62 -1.85
C LEU A 74 1.14 1.87 -2.64
N VAL A 75 0.66 2.90 -1.93
CA VAL A 75 0.26 4.19 -2.55
C VAL A 75 1.46 4.91 -3.19
N ILE A 76 2.64 4.82 -2.58
CA ILE A 76 3.86 5.41 -3.14
C ILE A 76 4.38 4.58 -4.33
N GLN A 77 4.26 3.24 -4.30
CA GLN A 77 4.70 2.37 -5.38
C GLN A 77 3.85 2.49 -6.65
N GLU A 78 2.52 2.64 -6.55
CA GLU A 78 1.66 2.78 -7.74
C GLU A 78 2.01 4.04 -8.57
N LYS A 79 2.51 5.10 -7.92
CA LYS A 79 3.05 6.27 -8.63
C LYS A 79 4.28 5.96 -9.47
N THR A 80 5.10 4.99 -9.06
CA THR A 80 6.30 4.58 -9.79
C THR A 80 5.95 3.62 -10.93
N THR A 81 4.97 2.74 -10.73
CA THR A 81 4.52 1.77 -11.77
C THR A 81 3.64 2.40 -12.85
N SER A 82 3.23 3.67 -12.69
CA SER A 82 2.61 4.48 -13.75
C SER A 82 3.63 5.09 -14.74
N GLN A 83 4.89 4.64 -14.73
CA GLN A 83 5.70 4.65 -15.94
C GLN A 83 5.49 3.30 -16.63
N PRO A 84 5.07 3.25 -17.91
CA PRO A 84 5.08 2.00 -18.65
C PRO A 84 6.55 1.61 -18.81
N THR A 85 7.05 0.73 -17.93
CA THR A 85 8.12 -0.17 -18.33
C THR A 85 7.51 -1.01 -19.42
N SER A 86 7.70 -0.57 -20.67
CA SER A 86 7.49 -1.37 -21.86
C SER A 86 8.03 -2.76 -21.55
N ALA A 87 7.12 -3.72 -21.41
CA ALA A 87 7.48 -5.11 -21.41
C ALA A 87 8.14 -5.37 -22.77
N THR A 88 9.48 -5.33 -22.79
CA THR A 88 10.25 -5.86 -23.89
C THR A 88 9.97 -7.35 -23.90
N TYR A 89 9.01 -7.77 -24.71
CA TYR A 89 8.88 -9.16 -25.11
C TYR A 89 10.24 -9.55 -25.73
N PRO A 90 10.97 -10.55 -25.21
CA PRO A 90 12.08 -11.10 -25.96
C PRO A 90 11.47 -11.75 -27.21
N CYS A 91 11.65 -11.13 -28.37
CA CYS A 91 11.41 -11.82 -29.62
C CYS A 91 12.44 -12.96 -29.68
N ILE A 92 11.94 -14.19 -29.56
CA ILE A 92 12.68 -15.40 -29.86
C ILE A 92 13.10 -15.31 -31.33
N VAL A 93 14.37 -15.03 -31.59
CA VAL A 93 14.97 -15.29 -32.90
C VAL A 93 15.29 -16.78 -32.95
N ASN A 94 14.35 -17.56 -33.49
CA ASN A 94 14.68 -18.89 -34.00
C ASN A 94 15.49 -18.69 -35.29
N ASP A 95 16.81 -18.83 -35.19
CA ASP A 95 17.67 -18.95 -36.37
C ASP A 95 17.51 -20.35 -36.96
N ASP A 96 16.51 -20.49 -37.81
CA ASP A 96 16.32 -21.65 -38.67
C ASP A 96 17.17 -21.44 -39.95
N SER A 97 18.44 -21.82 -39.89
CA SER A 97 19.24 -22.02 -41.12
C SER A 97 20.38 -23.01 -40.91
N LYS A 98 20.03 -24.29 -40.92
CA LYS A 98 20.30 -25.16 -42.09
C LYS A 98 19.97 -26.62 -41.76
N SER A 99 18.83 -27.06 -42.25
CA SER A 99 18.78 -28.38 -42.90
C SER A 99 19.66 -28.31 -44.14
N THR A 100 20.59 -29.25 -44.33
CA THR A 100 20.73 -30.05 -45.57
C THR A 100 21.83 -31.10 -45.41
N TYR A 101 21.41 -32.33 -45.67
CA TYR A 101 22.12 -33.59 -45.81
C TYR A 101 23.30 -33.55 -46.81
N TRP A 102 24.49 -33.98 -46.36
CA TRP A 102 25.35 -35.10 -46.82
C TRP A 102 26.70 -35.01 -46.08
#